data_AF-A0A2V8FUI1-F1
#
_entry.id   AF-A0A2V8FUI1-F1
#
_cell.length_a   1.000
_cell.length_b   1.000
_cell.length_c   1.000
_cell.angle_alpha   90.00
_cell.angle_beta   90.00
_cell.angle_gamma   90.00
#
_symmetry.space_group_name_H-M   'P 1'
#
loop_
_entity.id
_entity.type
_entity.pdbx_description
1 polymer ?
#
loop_
_entity_poly.entity_id
_entity_poly.type
_entity_poly.pdbx_seq_one_letter_code
_entity_poly.pdbx_strand_id
1 'polypeptide(L)'
;ASLGLGWVGEPALATIIQPAFDSLPAYIAVTTAHTIAVTIAFTIITAFTIVFGELLPKRIALERSENTALWVVTPTEIFMRVFWPFIRLLHGMAQAVLKTVGMHGSDGRAMVHSEEELKMLVTASQEAGVLEEQEEQMLHRVFEFADLTAGQIMLPRTELVAVPATRGCLSTAPISTTSSACST
;
A
#
# COMPACT_ATOMS: atom_id res chain seq x y z
N ALA A 1 7.78 8.60 -28.04
CA ALA A 1 8.16 7.25 -28.52
C ALA A 1 7.39 6.85 -29.79
N SER A 2 6.06 6.98 -29.82
CA SER A 2 5.23 6.42 -30.90
C SER A 2 5.35 7.10 -32.28
N LEU A 3 5.67 8.39 -32.38
CA LEU A 3 5.89 9.05 -33.68
C LEU A 3 7.15 8.58 -34.43
N GLY A 4 8.24 8.29 -33.69
CA GLY A 4 9.51 7.82 -34.29
C GLY A 4 9.44 6.36 -34.76
N LEU A 5 8.68 5.53 -34.07
CA LEU A 5 8.44 4.12 -34.44
C LEU A 5 7.42 3.99 -35.58
N GLY A 6 6.45 4.91 -35.67
CA GLY A 6 5.55 5.01 -36.82
C GLY A 6 6.30 5.25 -38.13
N TRP A 7 7.29 6.16 -38.13
CA TRP A 7 8.13 6.46 -39.31
C TRP A 7 8.98 5.26 -39.77
N VAL A 8 9.44 4.40 -38.84
CA VAL A 8 10.23 3.20 -39.18
C VAL A 8 9.34 1.99 -39.52
N GLY A 9 8.17 1.87 -38.92
CA GLY A 9 7.23 0.77 -39.17
C GLY A 9 6.41 0.91 -40.46
N GLU A 10 6.18 2.15 -40.90
CA GLU A 10 5.44 2.51 -42.10
C GLU A 10 5.95 1.83 -43.40
N PRO A 11 7.25 1.89 -43.77
CA PRO A 11 7.74 1.26 -45.00
C PRO A 11 7.73 -0.28 -44.95
N ALA A 12 7.84 -0.87 -43.74
CA ALA A 12 7.85 -2.31 -43.57
C ALA A 12 6.45 -2.94 -43.70
N LEU A 13 5.41 -2.26 -43.20
CA LEU A 13 4.04 -2.77 -43.31
C LEU A 13 3.40 -2.42 -44.66
N ALA A 14 3.77 -1.28 -45.26
CA ALA A 14 3.28 -0.89 -46.59
C ALA A 14 3.66 -1.92 -47.68
N THR A 15 4.86 -2.50 -47.62
CA THR A 15 5.32 -3.51 -48.59
C THR A 15 4.60 -4.86 -48.45
N ILE A 16 4.13 -5.20 -47.25
CA ILE A 16 3.37 -6.44 -46.99
C ILE A 16 1.89 -6.28 -47.37
N ILE A 17 1.34 -5.07 -47.24
CA ILE A 17 -0.09 -4.79 -47.50
C ILE A 17 -0.36 -4.43 -48.98
N GLN A 18 0.62 -3.88 -49.70
CA GLN A 18 0.50 -3.54 -51.12
C GLN A 18 -0.11 -4.63 -52.03
N PRO A 19 0.30 -5.92 -51.97
CA PRO A 19 -0.24 -6.94 -52.88
C PRO A 19 -1.73 -7.25 -52.67
N ALA A 20 -2.32 -6.83 -51.55
CA ALA A 20 -3.76 -7.00 -51.29
C ALA A 20 -4.63 -5.93 -51.97
N PHE A 21 -4.04 -4.83 -52.47
CA PHE A 21 -4.75 -3.67 -53.01
C PHE A 21 -4.59 -3.45 -54.53
N ASP A 22 -3.96 -4.40 -55.24
CA ASP A 22 -3.70 -4.31 -56.70
C ASP A 22 -4.95 -4.26 -57.59
N SER A 23 -6.15 -4.50 -57.04
CA SER A 23 -7.43 -4.49 -57.77
C SER A 23 -8.16 -3.13 -57.77
N LEU A 24 -7.60 -2.11 -57.12
CA LEU A 24 -8.18 -0.77 -57.00
C LEU A 24 -7.44 0.28 -57.85
N PRO A 25 -8.10 1.38 -58.28
CA PRO A 25 -7.46 2.45 -59.06
C PRO A 25 -6.25 3.05 -58.32
N ALA A 26 -5.09 3.08 -59.00
CA ALA A 26 -3.77 3.34 -58.42
C ALA A 26 -3.68 4.60 -57.54
N TYR A 27 -4.44 5.66 -57.85
CA TYR A 27 -4.45 6.91 -57.08
C TYR A 27 -5.13 6.78 -55.71
N ILE A 28 -6.23 6.00 -55.61
CA ILE A 28 -6.99 5.81 -54.36
C ILE A 28 -6.41 4.65 -53.56
N ALA A 29 -5.93 3.61 -54.26
CA ALA A 29 -5.32 2.43 -53.65
C ALA A 29 -4.11 2.80 -52.80
N VAL A 30 -3.23 3.67 -53.31
CA VAL A 30 -1.99 4.05 -52.61
C VAL A 30 -2.29 4.82 -51.33
N THR A 31 -3.11 5.87 -51.37
CA THR A 31 -3.38 6.70 -50.18
C THR A 31 -4.20 5.96 -49.13
N THR A 32 -5.16 5.14 -49.56
CA THR A 32 -6.03 4.38 -48.65
C THR A 32 -5.27 3.21 -48.02
N ALA A 33 -4.47 2.49 -48.79
CA ALA A 33 -3.62 1.42 -48.27
C ALA A 33 -2.56 1.97 -47.30
N HIS A 34 -1.98 3.13 -47.57
CA HIS A 34 -1.03 3.77 -46.67
C HIS A 34 -1.68 4.13 -45.32
N THR A 35 -2.85 4.75 -45.37
CA THR A 35 -3.56 5.18 -44.15
C THR A 35 -3.96 3.97 -43.30
N ILE A 36 -4.50 2.92 -43.93
CA ILE A 36 -4.89 1.69 -43.24
C ILE A 36 -3.65 0.98 -42.67
N ALA A 37 -2.56 0.89 -43.44
CA ALA A 37 -1.30 0.30 -42.97
C ALA A 37 -0.75 1.06 -41.76
N VAL A 38 -0.74 2.40 -41.78
CA VAL A 38 -0.29 3.22 -40.66
C VAL A 38 -1.17 3.02 -39.43
N THR A 39 -2.50 3.03 -39.59
CA THR A 39 -3.43 2.83 -38.46
C THR A 39 -3.26 1.44 -37.84
N ILE A 40 -3.12 0.39 -38.65
CA ILE A 40 -2.92 -0.99 -38.17
C ILE A 40 -1.55 -1.12 -37.49
N ALA A 41 -0.48 -0.66 -38.14
CA ALA A 41 0.87 -0.67 -37.59
C ALA A 41 0.92 0.05 -36.24
N PHE A 42 0.38 1.27 -36.19
CA PHE A 42 0.35 2.09 -34.99
C PHE A 42 -0.44 1.41 -33.87
N THR A 43 -1.61 0.85 -34.17
CA THR A 43 -2.44 0.16 -33.18
C THR A 43 -1.73 -1.07 -32.61
N ILE A 44 -1.14 -1.91 -33.47
CA ILE A 44 -0.43 -3.12 -33.04
C ILE A 44 0.80 -2.76 -32.21
N ILE A 45 1.64 -1.84 -32.71
CA ILE A 45 2.87 -1.42 -32.01
C ILE A 45 2.53 -0.77 -30.67
N THR A 46 1.49 0.07 -30.62
CA THR A 46 1.05 0.72 -29.37
C THR A 46 0.54 -0.32 -28.37
N ALA A 47 -0.32 -1.25 -28.81
CA ALA A 47 -0.81 -2.32 -27.95
C ALA A 47 0.35 -3.18 -27.41
N PHE A 48 1.30 -3.56 -28.28
CA PHE A 48 2.47 -4.36 -27.87
C PHE A 48 3.35 -3.59 -26.88
N THR A 49 3.61 -2.30 -27.13
CA THR A 49 4.43 -1.48 -26.24
C THR A 49 3.77 -1.28 -24.87
N ILE A 50 2.46 -1.06 -24.82
CA ILE A 50 1.72 -0.94 -23.56
C ILE A 50 1.75 -2.27 -22.80
N VAL A 51 1.46 -3.39 -23.49
CA VAL A 51 1.40 -4.71 -22.85
C VAL A 51 2.78 -5.13 -22.32
N PHE A 52 3.81 -5.10 -23.15
CA PHE A 52 5.14 -5.58 -22.79
C PHE A 52 6.00 -4.54 -22.07
N GLY A 53 5.80 -3.25 -22.34
CA GLY A 53 6.59 -2.17 -21.76
C GLY A 53 6.04 -1.65 -20.43
N GLU A 54 4.72 -1.68 -20.24
CA GLU A 54 4.09 -1.13 -19.03
C GLU A 54 3.35 -2.18 -18.21
N LEU A 55 2.35 -2.86 -18.81
CA LEU A 55 1.43 -3.70 -18.06
C LEU A 55 2.11 -4.96 -17.49
N LEU A 56 2.90 -5.67 -18.29
CA LEU A 56 3.56 -6.90 -17.86
C LEU A 56 4.62 -6.63 -16.77
N PRO A 57 5.55 -5.67 -16.92
CA PRO A 57 6.48 -5.33 -15.84
C PRO A 57 5.76 -4.86 -14.57
N LYS A 58 4.69 -4.07 -14.71
CA LYS A 58 3.89 -3.59 -13.57
C LYS A 58 3.20 -4.74 -12.83
N ARG A 59 2.69 -5.75 -13.54
CA ARG A 59 2.09 -6.95 -12.92
C ARG A 59 3.15 -7.77 -12.19
N ILE A 60 4.32 -8.00 -12.80
CA ILE A 60 5.43 -8.74 -12.19
C ILE A 60 5.95 -8.00 -10.94
N ALA A 61 6.03 -6.67 -11.00
CA ALA A 61 6.40 -5.81 -9.88
C ALA A 61 5.41 -5.93 -8.69
N LEU A 62 4.11 -6.06 -8.98
CA LEU A 62 3.08 -6.19 -7.95
C LEU A 62 3.03 -7.59 -7.32
N GLU A 63 3.32 -8.64 -8.07
CA GLU A 63 3.31 -10.03 -7.56
C GLU A 63 4.50 -10.31 -6.63
N ARG A 64 5.62 -9.58 -6.78
CA ARG A 64 6.75 -9.58 -5.83
C ARG A 64 6.93 -8.21 -5.18
N SER A 65 5.90 -7.79 -4.44
CA SER A 65 5.84 -6.47 -3.79
C SER A 65 7.01 -6.21 -2.84
N GLU A 66 7.45 -7.18 -2.04
CA GLU A 66 8.52 -6.99 -1.05
C GLU A 66 9.89 -6.67 -1.69
N ASN A 67 10.32 -7.50 -2.63
CA ASN A 67 11.62 -7.33 -3.28
C ASN A 67 11.62 -6.08 -4.21
N THR A 68 10.48 -5.82 -4.87
CA THR A 68 10.34 -4.62 -5.69
C THR A 68 10.31 -3.36 -4.84
N ALA A 69 9.65 -3.38 -3.67
CA ALA A 69 9.65 -2.24 -2.74
C ALA A 69 11.07 -1.91 -2.27
N LEU A 70 11.85 -2.90 -1.84
CA LEU A 70 13.24 -2.69 -1.42
C LEU A 70 14.11 -2.12 -2.55
N TRP A 71 13.91 -2.60 -3.78
CA TRP A 71 14.67 -2.13 -4.94
C TRP A 71 14.27 -0.70 -5.37
N VAL A 72 12.98 -0.35 -5.25
CA VAL A 72 12.43 0.97 -5.63
C VAL A 72 12.66 2.04 -4.56
N VAL A 73 12.78 1.66 -3.28
CA VAL A 73 13.07 2.60 -2.18
C VAL A 73 14.36 3.38 -2.44
N THR A 74 15.44 2.70 -2.81
CA THR A 74 16.75 3.34 -3.04
C THR A 74 16.72 4.46 -4.11
N PRO A 75 16.23 4.22 -5.36
CA PRO A 75 16.13 5.29 -6.35
C PRO A 75 15.11 6.36 -5.97
N THR A 76 14.03 5.99 -5.27
CA THR A 76 13.02 6.96 -4.81
C THR A 76 13.59 7.91 -3.76
N GLU A 77 14.40 7.41 -2.81
CA GLU A 77 15.08 8.24 -1.82
C GLU A 77 16.09 9.20 -2.46
N ILE A 78 16.83 8.74 -3.48
CA ILE A 78 17.75 9.62 -4.23
C ILE A 78 16.97 10.73 -4.90
N PHE A 79 15.87 10.40 -5.59
CA PHE A 79 14.99 11.39 -6.19
C PHE A 79 14.45 12.37 -5.14
N MET A 80 13.94 11.86 -4.03
CA MET A 80 13.44 12.66 -2.92
C MET A 80 14.52 13.61 -2.39
N ARG A 81 15.77 13.15 -2.23
CA ARG A 81 16.90 13.97 -1.79
C ARG A 81 17.21 15.10 -2.76
N VAL A 82 17.21 14.81 -4.06
CA VAL A 82 17.49 15.80 -5.11
C VAL A 82 16.39 16.86 -5.18
N PHE A 83 15.13 16.44 -5.05
CA PHE A 83 13.97 17.34 -5.11
C PHE A 83 13.59 17.95 -3.74
N TRP A 84 14.22 17.51 -2.65
CA TRP A 84 13.99 18.01 -1.31
C TRP A 84 14.02 19.56 -1.19
N PRO A 85 15.02 20.28 -1.72
CA PRO A 85 15.03 21.74 -1.65
C PRO A 85 13.85 22.39 -2.38
N PHE A 86 13.40 21.81 -3.49
CA PHE A 86 12.26 22.29 -4.25
C PHE A 86 10.94 22.04 -3.53
N ILE A 87 10.77 20.83 -2.97
CA ILE A 87 9.59 20.47 -2.16
C ILE A 87 9.49 21.41 -0.96
N ARG A 88 10.60 21.69 -0.26
CA ARG A 88 10.62 22.60 0.89
C ARG A 88 10.24 24.02 0.51
N LEU A 89 10.69 24.49 -0.66
CA LEU A 89 10.34 25.82 -1.17
C LEU A 89 8.83 25.92 -1.44
N LEU A 90 8.26 24.94 -2.15
CA LEU A 90 6.82 24.90 -2.42
C LEU A 90 5.99 24.81 -1.14
N HIS A 91 6.43 23.97 -0.20
CA HIS A 91 5.76 23.83 1.09
C HIS A 91 5.79 25.13 1.88
N GLY A 92 6.93 25.84 1.89
CA GLY A 92 7.04 27.16 2.49
C GLY A 92 6.14 28.20 1.82
N MET A 93 5.99 28.16 0.50
CA MET A 93 5.06 29.03 -0.22
C MET A 93 3.61 28.73 0.16
N ALA A 94 3.23 27.44 0.21
CA ALA A 94 1.90 27.03 0.61
C ALA A 94 1.56 27.49 2.04
N GLN A 95 2.49 27.32 2.98
CA GLN A 95 2.34 27.79 4.36
C GLN A 95 2.27 29.32 4.46
N ALA A 96 3.06 30.04 3.66
CA ALA A 96 3.01 31.50 3.60
C ALA A 96 1.62 31.99 3.15
N VAL A 97 1.04 31.36 2.13
CA VAL A 97 -0.32 31.64 1.67
C VAL A 97 -1.34 31.29 2.76
N LEU A 98 -1.24 30.12 3.38
CA LEU A 98 -2.15 29.71 4.47
C LEU A 98 -2.15 30.71 5.63
N LYS A 99 -0.96 31.22 5.99
CA LYS A 99 -0.78 32.23 7.03
C LYS A 99 -1.46 33.55 6.66
N THR A 100 -1.44 33.95 5.39
CA THR A 100 -2.16 35.16 4.93
C THR A 100 -3.68 35.02 4.97
N VAL A 101 -4.20 33.79 4.88
CA VAL A 101 -5.63 33.48 4.97
C VAL A 101 -6.07 33.23 6.42
N GLY A 102 -5.15 33.30 7.39
CA GLY A 102 -5.44 33.12 8.82
C GLY A 102 -5.60 31.65 9.26
N MET A 103 -5.29 30.69 8.39
CA MET A 103 -5.28 29.27 8.71
C MET A 103 -3.91 28.87 9.23
N HIS A 104 -3.86 28.36 10.46
CA HIS A 104 -2.63 27.81 11.03
C HIS A 104 -2.41 26.41 10.43
N GLY A 105 -1.30 26.25 9.70
CA GLY A 105 -0.94 24.99 9.02
C GLY A 105 -0.93 23.80 9.99
N SER A 106 -1.60 22.72 9.59
CA SER A 106 -1.72 21.49 10.36
C SER A 106 -0.49 20.59 10.16
N ASP A 107 0.72 21.11 10.45
CA ASP A 107 1.97 20.37 10.21
C ASP A 107 2.19 19.20 11.19
N GLY A 108 1.38 19.08 12.25
CA GLY A 108 1.58 18.07 13.30
C GLY A 108 0.60 16.88 13.32
N ARG A 109 -0.44 16.87 12.49
CA ARG A 109 -1.52 15.86 12.56
C ARG A 109 -1.54 14.82 11.44
N ALA A 110 -0.67 14.94 10.44
CA ALA A 110 -0.62 13.98 9.33
C ALA A 110 0.27 12.75 9.61
N MET A 111 1.05 12.76 10.71
CA MET A 111 2.00 11.68 11.05
C MET A 111 1.61 10.90 12.32
N VAL A 112 0.51 11.27 12.97
CA VAL A 112 -0.05 10.54 14.10
C VAL A 112 -1.46 10.14 13.69
N HIS A 113 -1.57 9.04 12.95
CA HIS A 113 -2.86 8.41 12.68
C HIS A 113 -3.57 8.18 14.00
N SER A 114 -4.85 8.55 14.08
CA SER A 114 -5.63 8.20 15.27
C SER A 114 -5.73 6.68 15.38
N GLU A 115 -5.96 6.18 16.58
CA GLU A 115 -6.09 4.74 16.81
C GLU A 115 -7.17 4.11 15.92
N GLU A 116 -8.25 4.84 15.63
CA GLU A 116 -9.32 4.41 14.73
C GLU A 116 -8.84 4.29 13.27
N GLU A 117 -8.01 5.22 12.80
CA GLU A 117 -7.40 5.13 11.47
C GLU A 117 -6.45 3.92 11.36
N LEU A 118 -5.68 3.66 12.42
CA LEU A 118 -4.81 2.48 12.50
C LEU A 118 -5.62 1.18 12.52
N LYS A 119 -6.71 1.11 13.29
CA LYS A 119 -7.61 -0.05 13.31
C LYS A 119 -8.23 -0.30 11.93
N MET A 120 -8.67 0.74 11.22
CA MET A 120 -9.17 0.61 9.85
C MET A 120 -8.11 0.07 8.88
N LEU A 121 -6.86 0.52 9.01
CA LEU A 121 -5.75 0.02 8.19
C LEU A 121 -5.42 -1.45 8.47
N VAL A 122 -5.47 -1.88 9.73
CA VAL A 122 -5.24 -3.29 10.12
C VAL A 122 -6.31 -4.20 9.51
N THR A 123 -7.59 -3.86 9.64
CA THR A 123 -8.68 -4.64 9.05
C THR A 123 -8.59 -4.65 7.52
N ALA A 124 -8.30 -3.51 6.88
CA ALA A 124 -8.11 -3.45 5.42
C ALA A 124 -6.93 -4.32 4.95
N SER A 125 -5.89 -4.47 5.76
CA SER A 125 -4.72 -5.29 5.45
C SER A 125 -4.99 -6.80 5.61
N GLN A 126 -5.89 -7.18 6.52
CA GLN A 126 -6.40 -8.55 6.63
C GLN A 126 -7.28 -8.91 5.41
N GLU A 127 -8.18 -8.01 4.99
CA GLU A 127 -9.01 -8.22 3.79
C GLU A 127 -8.18 -8.33 2.51
N ALA A 128 -7.07 -7.60 2.45
CA ALA A 128 -6.09 -7.70 1.36
C ALA A 128 -5.26 -8.99 1.39
N GLY A 129 -5.44 -9.85 2.40
CA GLY A 129 -4.71 -11.11 2.59
C GLY A 129 -3.25 -10.93 2.99
N VAL A 130 -2.87 -9.75 3.51
CA VAL A 130 -1.51 -9.43 3.94
C VAL A 130 -1.28 -9.82 5.40
N LEU A 131 -2.33 -9.80 6.24
CA LEU A 131 -2.30 -10.28 7.62
C LEU A 131 -3.20 -11.49 7.82
N GLU A 132 -2.78 -12.39 8.69
CA GLU A 132 -3.61 -13.50 9.16
C GLU A 132 -4.63 -13.01 10.20
N GLU A 133 -5.76 -13.70 10.32
CA GLU A 133 -6.83 -13.34 11.28
C GLU A 133 -6.33 -13.31 12.74
N GLN A 134 -5.35 -14.14 13.07
CA GLN A 134 -4.74 -14.21 14.40
C GLN A 134 -3.87 -12.98 14.70
N GLU A 135 -3.22 -12.43 13.67
CA GLU A 135 -2.39 -11.23 13.78
C GLU A 135 -3.23 -9.97 13.91
N GLU A 136 -4.35 -9.88 13.18
CA GLU A 136 -5.35 -8.82 13.36
C GLU A 136 -5.89 -8.82 14.80
N GLN A 137 -6.32 -9.98 15.31
CA GLN A 137 -6.83 -10.09 16.68
C GLN A 137 -5.77 -9.73 17.73
N MET A 138 -4.50 -10.07 17.49
CA MET A 138 -3.40 -9.66 18.37
C MET A 138 -3.25 -8.15 18.39
N LEU A 139 -3.22 -7.50 17.22
CA LEU A 139 -3.06 -6.05 17.11
C LEU A 139 -4.21 -5.29 17.80
N HIS A 140 -5.45 -5.75 17.64
CA HIS A 140 -6.58 -5.17 18.37
C HIS A 140 -6.43 -5.26 19.89
N ARG A 141 -6.00 -6.42 20.41
CA ARG A 141 -5.75 -6.61 21.85
C ARG A 141 -4.60 -5.75 22.38
N VAL A 142 -3.58 -5.48 21.56
CA VAL A 142 -2.46 -4.60 21.94
C VAL A 142 -2.95 -3.16 22.12
N PHE A 143 -3.83 -2.67 21.25
CA PHE A 143 -4.44 -1.35 21.41
C PHE A 143 -5.35 -1.30 22.66
N GLU A 144 -6.20 -2.30 22.86
CA GLU A 144 -7.05 -2.40 24.06
C GLU A 144 -6.23 -2.49 25.36
N PHE A 145 -5.07 -3.15 25.32
CA PHE A 145 -4.16 -3.27 26.45
C PHE A 145 -3.56 -1.92 26.86
N ALA A 146 -3.34 -1.00 25.92
CA ALA A 146 -2.82 0.32 26.24
C ALA A 146 -3.79 1.13 27.12
N ASP A 147 -5.10 0.88 26.99
CA ASP A 147 -6.17 1.53 27.75
C ASP A 147 -6.57 0.75 29.02
N LEU A 148 -6.09 -0.49 29.17
CA LEU A 148 -6.41 -1.35 30.30
C LEU A 148 -5.74 -0.83 31.60
N THR A 149 -6.55 -0.61 32.63
CA THR A 149 -6.07 -0.23 33.96
C THR A 149 -5.91 -1.46 34.85
N ALA A 150 -4.97 -1.42 35.81
CA ALA A 150 -4.73 -2.54 36.74
C ALA A 150 -6.00 -2.97 37.50
N GLY A 151 -6.94 -2.04 37.72
CA GLY A 151 -8.22 -2.33 38.36
C GLY A 151 -9.15 -3.22 37.53
N GLN A 152 -9.02 -3.22 36.20
CA GLN A 152 -9.85 -4.01 35.28
C GLN A 152 -9.37 -5.47 35.17
N ILE A 153 -8.12 -5.75 35.55
CA ILE A 153 -7.51 -7.09 35.46
C ILE A 153 -7.16 -7.71 36.83
N MET A 154 -7.17 -6.92 37.91
CA MET A 154 -6.87 -7.44 39.25
C MET A 154 -8.02 -8.31 39.77
N LEU A 155 -7.67 -9.36 40.51
CA LEU A 155 -8.63 -10.10 41.30
C LEU A 155 -9.17 -9.22 42.44
N PRO A 156 -10.50 -9.12 42.63
CA PRO A 156 -11.10 -8.38 43.73
C PRO A 156 -10.53 -8.82 45.08
N ARG A 157 -10.33 -7.88 46.02
CA ARG A 157 -9.75 -8.18 47.34
C ARG A 157 -10.53 -9.24 48.13
N THR A 158 -11.83 -9.37 47.86
CA THR A 158 -12.72 -10.38 48.44
C THR A 158 -12.42 -11.80 47.99
N GLU A 159 -11.75 -11.97 46.84
CA GLU A 159 -11.37 -13.26 46.25
C GLU A 159 -9.88 -13.59 46.47
N LEU A 160 -9.13 -12.68 47.12
CA LEU A 160 -7.73 -12.90 47.43
C LEU A 160 -7.57 -13.83 48.63
N VAL A 161 -6.86 -14.93 48.42
CA VAL A 161 -6.37 -15.78 49.51
C VAL A 161 -5.10 -15.14 50.10
N ALA A 162 -5.25 -14.47 51.25
CA ALA A 162 -4.16 -13.79 51.94
C ALA A 162 -3.72 -14.52 53.22
N VAL A 163 -2.44 -14.45 53.54
CA VAL A 163 -1.87 -14.99 54.79
C VAL A 163 -1.70 -13.86 55.81
N PRO A 164 -2.12 -14.04 57.08
CA PRO A 164 -1.91 -13.03 58.12
C PRO A 164 -0.42 -12.77 58.38
N ALA A 165 -0.02 -11.50 58.50
CA ALA A 165 1.37 -11.09 58.71
C ALA A 165 2.01 -11.61 60.01
N THR A 166 1.20 -12.09 60.95
CA THR A 166 1.63 -12.61 62.26
C THR A 166 1.87 -14.13 62.29
N ARG A 167 1.69 -14.86 61.17
CA ARG A 167 2.02 -16.29 61.13
C ARG A 167 3.52 -16.50 60.98
N GLY A 168 4.12 -17.25 61.92
CA GLY A 168 5.47 -17.77 61.80
C GLY A 168 5.60 -18.77 60.65
N CYS A 169 6.75 -18.74 59.96
CA CYS A 169 7.04 -19.44 58.71
C CYS A 169 7.03 -20.99 58.76
N LEU A 170 6.72 -21.61 59.90
CA LEU A 170 6.94 -23.04 60.16
C LEU A 170 5.75 -23.95 59.78
N SER A 171 4.64 -23.41 59.25
CA SER A 171 3.48 -24.21 58.85
C SER A 171 2.78 -23.62 57.63
N THR A 172 3.40 -23.76 56.46
CA THR A 172 2.77 -23.53 55.16
C THR A 172 2.70 -24.86 54.40
N ALA A 173 1.84 -25.76 54.88
CA ALA A 173 1.33 -26.88 54.09
C ALA A 173 0.15 -26.39 53.20
N PRO A 174 -0.16 -27.07 52.08
CA PRO A 174 -0.61 -26.40 50.86
C PRO A 174 -2.01 -25.80 50.99
N ILE A 175 -2.12 -24.52 50.61
CA ILE A 175 -3.35 -23.72 50.59
C ILE A 175 -4.32 -24.18 49.47
N SER A 176 -4.02 -25.27 48.75
CA SER A 176 -4.68 -25.64 47.49
C SER A 176 -5.86 -26.62 47.59
N THR A 177 -6.43 -26.94 48.77
CA THR A 177 -7.45 -28.02 48.88
C THR A 177 -8.80 -27.67 49.48
N THR A 178 -9.17 -26.40 49.70
CA THR A 178 -10.50 -26.05 50.23
C THR A 178 -11.24 -25.03 49.38
N SER A 179 -11.67 -25.43 48.19
CA SER A 179 -12.66 -24.66 47.40
C SER A 179 -13.71 -25.55 46.69
N SER A 180 -13.99 -26.74 47.21
CA SER A 180 -15.04 -27.63 46.67
C SER A 180 -16.05 -28.09 47.70
N ALA A 181 -16.14 -27.44 48.87
CA ALA A 181 -17.02 -27.86 49.97
C ALA A 181 -17.99 -26.78 50.49
N CYS A 182 -18.19 -25.68 49.76
CA CYS A 182 -19.17 -24.66 50.16
C CYS A 182 -19.92 -24.14 48.92
N SER A 183 -20.80 -25.00 48.38
CA SER A 183 -21.90 -24.57 47.53
C SER A 183 -23.10 -25.42 47.94
N THR A 184 -23.92 -24.83 48.81
CA THR A 184 -25.34 -25.17 49.02
C THR A 184 -26.11 -23.92 48.64
#